data_AF-A0A375A9Z9-F1
#
_entry.id   AF-A0A375A9Z9-F1
#
_cell.length_a   1.000
_cell.length_b   1.000
_cell.length_c   1.000
_cell.angle_alpha   90.00
_cell.angle_beta   90.00
_cell.angle_gamma   90.00
#
_symmetry.space_group_name_H-M   'P 1'
#
loop_
_entity.id
_entity.type
_entity.pdbx_description
1 polymer ?
#
loop_
_entity_poly.entity_id
_entity_poly.type
_entity_poly.pdbx_seq_one_letter_code
_entity_poly.pdbx_strand_id
1 'polypeptide(L)' 'MCRFIDDMRDKIDDDYHKNMRVLSAIFELADIDKERHHLKFNELTTDEKERLIKAMNKLRAVVSLFPKNLILPL' A
#
# COMPACT_ATOMS: atom_id res chain seq x y z
N MET A 1 -0.70 7.67 -7.68
CA MET A 1 -0.70 7.46 -6.22
C MET A 1 -2.06 7.72 -5.61
N CYS A 2 -2.68 8.89 -5.83
CA CYS A 2 -4.03 9.20 -5.31
C CYS A 2 -5.06 8.12 -5.63
N ARG A 3 -5.23 7.79 -6.93
CA ARG A 3 -6.14 6.73 -7.37
C ARG A 3 -5.91 5.39 -6.68
N PHE A 4 -4.66 4.94 -6.55
CA PHE A 4 -4.35 3.67 -5.85
C PHE A 4 -4.81 3.71 -4.38
N ILE A 5 -4.52 4.79 -3.65
CA ILE A 5 -4.94 4.92 -2.26
C ILE A 5 -6.45 5.01 -2.14
N ASP A 6 -7.11 5.71 -3.07
CA ASP A 6 -8.56 5.84 -3.11
C ASP A 6 -9.23 4.48 -3.41
N ASP A 7 -8.73 3.74 -4.40
CA ASP A 7 -9.19 2.39 -4.77
C ASP A 7 -9.05 1.42 -3.57
N MET A 8 -7.92 1.45 -2.85
CA MET A 8 -7.69 0.62 -1.65
C MET A 8 -8.63 0.95 -0.47
N ARG A 9 -9.29 2.10 -0.50
CA ARG A 9 -10.23 2.57 0.53
C ARG A 9 -11.69 2.47 0.09
N ASP A 10 -11.95 1.95 -1.11
CA ASP A 10 -13.31 1.81 -1.60
C ASP A 10 -14.09 0.85 -0.70
N LYS A 11 -15.12 1.37 -0.04
CA LYS A 11 -15.97 0.60 0.88
C LYS A 11 -16.94 -0.32 0.14
N ILE A 12 -17.12 -0.12 -1.16
CA ILE A 12 -17.96 -0.96 -2.02
C ILE A 12 -17.19 -2.21 -2.45
N ASP A 13 -15.86 -2.19 -2.38
CA ASP A 13 -15.02 -3.36 -2.66
C ASP A 13 -15.19 -4.42 -1.57
N ASP A 14 -15.52 -5.66 -1.97
CA ASP A 14 -15.67 -6.81 -1.06
C ASP A 14 -14.39 -7.10 -0.25
N ASP A 15 -13.22 -6.74 -0.77
CA ASP A 15 -11.93 -6.87 -0.12
C ASP A 15 -11.51 -5.63 0.69
N TYR A 16 -12.39 -4.64 0.89
CA TYR A 16 -12.13 -3.38 1.63
C TYR A 16 -11.30 -3.57 2.91
N HIS A 17 -11.69 -4.50 3.78
CA HIS A 17 -10.98 -4.73 5.04
C HIS A 17 -9.55 -5.27 4.84
N LYS A 18 -9.33 -6.11 3.81
CA LYS A 18 -7.98 -6.60 3.47
C LYS A 18 -7.17 -5.48 2.82
N ASN A 19 -7.78 -4.71 1.93
CA ASN A 19 -7.14 -3.56 1.28
C ASN A 19 -6.68 -2.53 2.32
N MET A 20 -7.53 -2.19 3.29
CA MET A 20 -7.15 -1.31 4.41
C MET A 20 -6.00 -1.86 5.24
N ARG A 21 -5.97 -3.17 5.53
CA ARG A 21 -4.85 -3.80 6.25
C ARG A 21 -3.55 -3.72 5.45
N VAL A 22 -3.59 -4.00 4.15
CA VAL A 22 -2.44 -3.88 3.25
C VAL A 22 -1.96 -2.43 3.19
N LEU A 23 -2.87 -1.47 3.05
CA LEU A 23 -2.54 -0.05 3.04
C LEU A 23 -1.85 0.39 4.34
N SER A 24 -2.32 -0.11 5.49
CA SER A 24 -1.68 0.12 6.80
C SER A 24 -0.24 -0.40 6.81
N ALA A 25 -0.01 -1.62 6.31
CA ALA A 25 1.31 -2.22 6.25
C ALA A 25 2.26 -1.47 5.30
N ILE A 26 1.74 -0.92 4.20
CA ILE A 26 2.52 -0.07 3.28
C ILE A 26 2.95 1.23 3.98
N PHE A 27 2.06 1.85 4.76
CA PHE A 27 2.39 3.06 5.53
C PHE A 27 3.45 2.77 6.59
N GLU A 28 3.30 1.67 7.32
CA GLU A 28 4.28 1.22 8.31
C GLU A 28 5.64 0.93 7.67
N LEU A 29 5.67 0.26 6.49
CA LEU A 29 6.90 0.04 5.72
C LEU A 29 7.56 1.35 5.26
N ALA A 30 6.78 2.40 5.06
CA ALA A 30 7.26 3.73 4.68
C ALA A 30 7.71 4.58 5.89
N ASP A 31 7.71 4.02 7.11
CA ASP A 31 7.97 4.76 8.34
C ASP A 31 7.02 5.98 8.48
N ILE A 32 5.74 5.69 8.23
CA ILE A 32 4.61 6.60 8.44
C ILE A 32 3.70 5.91 9.45
N ASP A 33 3.18 6.67 10.41
CA ASP A 33 2.19 6.15 11.36
C ASP A 33 1.03 5.49 10.59
N LYS A 34 0.80 4.20 10.89
CA LYS A 34 -0.23 3.38 10.26
C LYS A 34 -1.62 3.99 10.40
N GLU A 35 -1.88 4.73 11.48
CA GLU A 35 -3.17 5.39 11.70
C GLU A 35 -3.41 6.48 10.67
N ARG A 36 -2.38 6.99 9.97
CA ARG A 36 -2.51 8.01 8.90
C ARG A 36 -3.00 7.44 7.57
N HIS A 37 -3.21 6.12 7.48
CA HIS A 37 -3.73 5.44 6.31
C HIS A 37 -5.17 5.82 5.91
N HIS A 38 -5.83 6.74 6.62
CA HIS A 38 -7.13 7.32 6.25
C HIS A 38 -6.99 8.66 5.50
N LEU A 39 -5.83 9.33 5.57
CA LEU A 39 -5.59 10.64 4.95
C LEU A 39 -5.42 10.51 3.44
N LYS A 40 -6.04 11.38 2.64
CA LYS A 40 -5.81 11.43 1.19
C LYS A 40 -4.33 11.71 0.92
N PHE A 41 -3.82 11.22 -0.22
CA PHE A 41 -2.42 11.41 -0.59
C PHE A 41 -1.98 12.88 -0.50
N ASN A 42 -2.85 13.81 -0.90
CA ASN A 42 -2.54 15.24 -0.88
C ASN A 42 -2.40 15.83 0.53
N GLU A 43 -3.01 15.20 1.54
CA GLU A 43 -2.98 15.61 2.96
C GLU A 43 -1.69 15.15 3.66
N LEU A 44 -0.90 14.28 3.03
CA LEU A 44 0.43 13.91 3.51
C LEU A 44 1.43 15.06 3.28
N THR A 45 2.39 15.18 4.19
CA THR A 45 3.54 16.07 4.01
C THR A 45 4.40 15.63 2.83
N THR A 46 5.24 16.53 2.30
CA THR A 46 6.16 16.20 1.19
C THR A 46 7.06 15.02 1.55
N ASP A 47 7.65 15.03 2.75
CA ASP A 47 8.51 13.95 3.24
C ASP A 47 7.80 12.61 3.30
N GLU A 48 6.55 12.58 3.79
CA GLU A 48 5.73 11.37 3.84
C GLU A 48 5.42 10.84 2.43
N LYS A 49 5.09 11.74 1.49
CA LYS A 49 4.85 11.36 0.08
C LYS A 49 6.10 10.70 -0.52
N GLU A 50 7.28 11.28 -0.28
CA GLU A 50 8.55 10.72 -0.76
C GLU A 50 8.85 9.34 -0.16
N ARG A 51 8.69 9.19 1.17
CA ARG A 51 8.89 7.89 1.84
C ARG A 51 7.91 6.83 1.33
N LEU A 52 6.64 7.20 1.13
CA LEU A 52 5.62 6.30 0.60
C LEU A 52 5.96 5.84 -0.83
N ILE A 53 6.40 6.76 -1.70
CA ILE A 53 6.84 6.41 -3.06
C ILE A 53 8.06 5.47 -3.02
N LYS A 54 9.05 5.73 -2.16
CA LYS A 54 10.21 4.85 -1.98
C LYS A 54 9.81 3.44 -1.53
N ALA A 55 8.89 3.33 -0.55
CA ALA A 55 8.37 2.06 -0.07
C ALA A 55 7.65 1.28 -1.18
N MET A 56 6.78 1.95 -1.95
CA MET A 56 6.07 1.34 -3.07
C MET A 56 7.00 0.87 -4.19
N ASN A 57 8.06 1.64 -4.51
CA ASN A 57 9.07 1.21 -5.47
C ASN A 57 9.85 -0.02 -4.97
N LYS A 58 10.15 -0.08 -3.67
CA LYS A 58 10.77 -1.26 -3.06
C LYS A 58 9.85 -2.48 -3.12
N LEU A 59 8.56 -2.32 -2.84
CA LEU A 59 7.57 -3.39 -3.00
C LEU A 59 7.49 -3.88 -4.46
N ARG A 60 7.46 -2.97 -5.44
CA ARG A 60 7.49 -3.34 -6.86
C ARG A 60 8.72 -4.17 -7.22
N ALA A 61 9.89 -3.80 -6.70
CA ALA A 61 11.10 -4.57 -6.87
C ALA A 61 10.99 -5.97 -6.22
N VAL A 62 10.49 -6.06 -5.00
CA VAL A 62 10.30 -7.34 -4.29
C VAL A 62 9.30 -8.25 -4.99
N VAL A 63 8.14 -7.72 -5.42
CA VAL A 63 7.12 -8.47 -6.15
C VAL A 63 7.67 -9.01 -7.48
N SER A 64 8.60 -8.27 -8.12
CA SER A 64 9.26 -8.76 -9.34
C SER A 64 10.14 -10.00 -9.12
N LEU A 65 10.54 -10.27 -7.88
CA LEU A 65 11.31 -11.46 -7.48
C LEU A 65 10.41 -12.65 -7.12
N PHE A 66 9.08 -12.47 -7.09
CA PHE A 66 8.18 -13.56 -6.72
C PHE A 66 8.26 -14.70 -7.75
N PRO A 67 8.10 -15.96 -7.30
CA PRO A 67 7.99 -17.09 -8.20
C PRO A 67 6.88 -16.86 -9.23
N LYS A 68 7.10 -17.31 -10.48
CA LYS A 68 6.10 -17.18 -11.55
C LYS A 68 4.78 -17.86 -11.21
N ASN A 69 4.83 -18.95 -10.42
CA ASN A 69 3.67 -19.67 -9.94
C ASN A 69 3.69 -19.68 -8.41
N LEU A 70 2.74 -18.98 -7.80
CA LEU A 70 2.45 -19.06 -6.37
C LEU A 70 1.30 -20.06 -6.15
N ILE A 71 1.57 -21.32 -6.47
CA ILE A 71 0.65 -22.42 -6.26
C ILE A 71 1.20 -23.31 -5.14
N LEU A 72 0.32 -23.81 -4.29
CA LEU A 72 0.67 -24.93 -3.43
C LEU A 72 0.92 -26.15 -4.33
N PRO A 73 2.07 -26.83 -4.20
CA PRO A 73 2.24 -28.12 -4.88
C PRO A 73 1.15 -29.07 -4.37
N LEU A 74 0.53 -29.77 -5.31
CA LEU A 74 -0.47 -30.82 -5.04
C LEU A 74 0.16 -31.99 -4.28
#